data_AF-A0A1S6QH97-F1
#
_entry.id   AF-A0A1S6QH97-F1
#
_cell.length_a   1.000
_cell.length_b   1.000
_cell.length_c   1.000
_cell.angle_alpha   90.00
_cell.angle_beta   90.00
_cell.angle_gamma   90.00
#
_symmetry.space_group_name_H-M   'P 1'
#
loop_
_entity.id
_entity.type
_entity.pdbx_description
1 polymer ?
#
loop_
_entity_poly.entity_id
_entity_poly.type
_entity_poly.pdbx_seq_one_letter_code
_entity_poly.pdbx_strand_id
1 'polypeptide(L)'
;MNNHKVSTALVTTTLLFSAGLTTFAAAKKAKVSHYKVTENSRYFTGKATPKAKVKVSRYGITYAYGKAKANGTFKLKANDELTANWKYRVTVAKKGYKTTSKYVKAKAVSQKTNTVYVPQTDPATDIALQNSQKQISQLNDQVKSLNDQLTGLKGNNTESAKSTASDLQSRIDDLKYRIADLNSTNNDLQAKIAEYKPNVDAYTKYTNAQKAIKDARWDSIRVKNWLNIKEQLGTVKTRATAWAQLAQNLKGYNKIKKNHDQYINTYNTMKDQVASNSANITNLTNQQTNLSNQLAAINKELGVSN
;
A
#
# COMPACT_ATOMS: atom_id res chain seq x y z
N MET A 1 1.30 -46.55 23.56
CA MET A 1 1.93 -45.96 24.76
C MET A 1 1.37 -44.57 24.98
N ASN A 2 0.88 -44.33 26.21
CA ASN A 2 0.74 -43.05 26.89
C ASN A 2 -0.45 -42.12 26.55
N ASN A 3 -1.51 -42.35 27.32
CA ASN A 3 -2.06 -41.44 28.33
C ASN A 3 -2.64 -40.09 27.88
N HIS A 4 -3.98 -40.08 27.86
CA HIS A 4 -4.83 -38.90 28.03
C HIS A 4 -4.37 -38.05 29.23
N LYS A 5 -4.02 -36.79 28.96
CA LYS A 5 -3.91 -35.76 30.00
C LYS A 5 -5.28 -35.10 30.18
N VAL A 6 -5.90 -35.41 31.32
CA VAL A 6 -7.02 -34.67 31.89
C VAL A 6 -6.47 -33.34 32.40
N SER A 7 -6.83 -32.22 31.79
CA SER A 7 -6.51 -30.89 32.29
C SER A 7 -7.29 -30.61 33.57
N THR A 8 -6.66 -30.89 34.71
CA THR A 8 -7.07 -30.37 36.02
C THR A 8 -6.71 -28.89 36.06
N ALA A 9 -7.70 -28.01 35.95
CA ALA A 9 -7.52 -26.59 36.21
C ALA A 9 -7.25 -26.38 37.71
N LEU A 10 -5.97 -26.42 38.08
CA LEU A 10 -5.49 -26.00 39.39
C LEU A 10 -5.62 -24.47 39.44
N VAL A 11 -6.65 -23.96 40.10
CA VAL A 11 -6.70 -22.54 40.47
C VAL A 11 -5.73 -22.34 41.63
N THR A 12 -4.44 -22.27 41.30
CA THR A 12 -3.39 -21.78 42.19
C THR A 12 -3.55 -20.27 42.30
N THR A 13 -4.26 -19.82 43.34
CA THR A 13 -4.27 -18.41 43.72
C THR A 13 -2.90 -18.07 44.31
N THR A 14 -1.96 -17.70 43.43
CA THR A 14 -0.64 -17.18 43.82
C THR A 14 -0.83 -15.82 44.49
N LEU A 15 -0.69 -15.79 45.82
CA LEU A 15 -0.55 -14.54 46.55
C LEU A 15 0.83 -13.96 46.25
N LEU A 16 0.86 -12.92 45.41
CA LEU A 16 2.03 -12.07 45.20
C LEU A 16 2.48 -11.48 46.55
N PHE A 17 3.65 -11.91 47.02
CA PHE A 17 4.43 -11.19 48.02
C PHE A 17 5.26 -10.14 47.29
N SER A 18 4.86 -8.88 47.37
CA SER A 18 5.75 -7.77 47.06
C SER A 18 6.82 -7.68 48.15
N ALA A 19 8.09 -7.67 47.71
CA ALA A 19 9.24 -7.46 48.56
C ALA A 19 9.20 -6.03 49.15
N GLY A 20 9.16 -5.96 50.47
CA GLY A 20 9.32 -4.73 51.25
C GLY A 20 9.91 -5.11 52.59
N LEU A 21 11.23 -4.94 52.72
CA LEU A 21 11.96 -5.07 53.98
C LEU A 21 11.39 -4.07 54.97
N THR A 22 10.63 -4.55 55.95
CA THR A 22 10.33 -3.81 57.17
C THR A 22 10.57 -4.75 58.34
N THR A 23 11.37 -4.28 59.28
CA THR A 23 11.74 -4.93 60.54
C THR A 23 10.49 -5.42 61.28
N PHE A 24 10.27 -6.74 61.30
CA PHE A 24 9.14 -7.32 62.01
C PHE A 24 9.45 -7.45 63.50
N ALA A 25 8.91 -6.54 64.30
CA ALA A 25 8.60 -6.83 65.70
C ALA A 25 7.89 -8.19 65.78
N ALA A 26 8.24 -9.02 66.77
CA ALA A 26 7.73 -10.39 66.92
C ALA A 26 6.20 -10.45 66.75
N ALA A 27 5.75 -10.96 65.59
CA ALA A 27 4.35 -10.93 65.22
C ALA A 27 3.48 -11.67 66.27
N LYS A 28 2.54 -10.95 66.88
CA LYS A 28 1.62 -11.49 67.88
C LYS A 28 0.82 -12.66 67.27
N LYS A 29 0.64 -13.76 68.03
CA LYS A 29 -0.12 -14.93 67.57
C LYS A 29 -1.62 -14.63 67.58
N ALA A 30 -2.34 -14.95 66.51
CA ALA A 30 -3.79 -14.83 66.48
C ALA A 30 -4.43 -15.87 67.43
N LYS A 31 -5.37 -15.44 68.27
CA LYS A 31 -6.14 -16.35 69.15
C LYS A 31 -7.35 -16.91 68.41
N VAL A 32 -7.63 -18.19 68.62
CA VAL A 32 -8.86 -18.86 68.15
C VAL A 32 -9.36 -19.84 69.22
N SER A 33 -10.65 -19.77 69.50
CA SER A 33 -11.43 -20.78 70.20
C SER A 33 -12.77 -20.96 69.49
N HIS A 34 -13.30 -22.18 69.53
CA HIS A 34 -14.61 -22.51 68.99
C HIS A 34 -15.55 -22.82 70.15
N TYR A 35 -16.85 -22.68 69.89
CA TYR A 35 -17.88 -23.28 70.74
C TYR A 35 -18.25 -24.66 70.20
N LYS A 36 -18.95 -25.47 71.00
CA LYS A 36 -19.38 -26.83 70.63
C LYS A 36 -20.11 -26.81 69.28
N VAL A 37 -19.68 -27.68 68.35
CA VAL A 37 -20.31 -27.89 67.03
C VAL A 37 -20.84 -29.32 66.99
N THR A 38 -22.03 -29.48 66.43
CA THR A 38 -22.68 -30.78 66.17
C THR A 38 -22.92 -30.96 64.67
N GLU A 39 -23.26 -32.17 64.23
CA GLU A 39 -23.62 -32.43 62.82
C GLU A 39 -24.80 -31.57 62.31
N ASN A 40 -25.76 -31.27 63.18
CA ASN A 40 -26.91 -30.41 62.85
C ASN A 40 -26.61 -28.90 62.98
N SER A 41 -25.37 -28.51 63.25
CA SER A 41 -25.03 -27.09 63.44
C SER A 41 -25.00 -26.34 62.11
N ARG A 42 -25.93 -25.39 61.93
CA ARG A 42 -25.96 -24.49 60.77
C ARG A 42 -24.90 -23.38 60.80
N TYR A 43 -24.20 -23.22 61.91
CA TYR A 43 -23.23 -22.16 62.12
C TYR A 43 -22.00 -22.64 62.88
N PHE A 44 -20.83 -22.16 62.47
CA PHE A 44 -19.62 -22.17 63.29
C PHE A 44 -19.57 -20.90 64.12
N THR A 45 -19.54 -21.04 65.45
CA THR A 45 -19.42 -19.92 66.37
C THR A 45 -18.17 -20.06 67.23
N GLY A 46 -17.59 -18.93 67.63
CA GLY A 46 -16.37 -18.94 68.45
C GLY A 46 -15.82 -17.55 68.73
N LYS A 47 -14.62 -17.53 69.29
CA LYS A 47 -13.81 -16.33 69.48
C LYS A 47 -12.58 -16.40 68.58
N ALA A 48 -12.26 -15.28 67.95
CA ALA A 48 -11.05 -15.08 67.18
C ALA A 48 -10.49 -13.69 67.48
N THR A 49 -9.27 -13.42 66.98
CA THR A 49 -8.68 -12.08 67.10
C THR A 49 -9.62 -11.04 66.44
N PRO A 50 -9.95 -9.91 67.11
CA PRO A 50 -10.86 -8.91 66.58
C PRO A 50 -10.57 -8.52 65.12
N LYS A 51 -11.62 -8.47 64.29
CA LYS A 51 -11.54 -8.16 62.86
C LYS A 51 -10.68 -9.13 62.02
N ALA A 52 -10.26 -10.29 62.56
CA ALA A 52 -9.52 -11.30 61.79
C ALA A 52 -10.43 -12.06 60.82
N LYS A 53 -9.86 -12.52 59.70
CA LYS A 53 -10.53 -13.44 58.78
C LYS A 53 -10.53 -14.84 59.39
N VAL A 54 -11.67 -15.52 59.37
CA VAL A 54 -11.87 -16.86 59.91
C VAL A 54 -12.37 -17.76 58.78
N LYS A 55 -11.67 -18.87 58.56
CA LYS A 55 -12.00 -19.90 57.56
C LYS A 55 -12.17 -21.25 58.23
N VAL A 56 -13.23 -21.97 57.90
CA VAL A 56 -13.45 -23.35 58.32
C VAL A 56 -13.35 -24.26 57.10
N SER A 57 -12.45 -25.24 57.14
CA SER A 57 -12.19 -26.12 56.00
C SER A 57 -11.85 -27.55 56.41
N ARG A 58 -12.08 -28.51 55.52
CA ARG A 58 -11.67 -29.92 55.65
C ARG A 58 -11.31 -30.45 54.26
N TYR A 59 -10.17 -31.15 54.14
CA TYR A 59 -9.63 -31.68 52.87
C TYR A 59 -9.66 -30.69 51.69
N GLY A 60 -9.33 -29.41 51.95
CA GLY A 60 -9.34 -28.36 50.92
C GLY A 60 -10.70 -27.68 50.70
N ILE A 61 -11.80 -28.32 51.08
CA ILE A 61 -13.16 -27.79 50.95
C ILE A 61 -13.45 -26.76 52.05
N THR A 62 -14.04 -25.62 51.69
CA THR A 62 -14.36 -24.52 52.62
C THR A 62 -15.82 -24.58 53.05
N TYR A 63 -16.05 -24.94 54.31
CA TYR A 63 -17.39 -25.09 54.89
C TYR A 63 -17.94 -23.77 55.43
N ALA A 64 -17.09 -22.83 55.81
CA ALA A 64 -17.54 -21.50 56.23
C ALA A 64 -16.40 -20.48 56.12
N TYR A 65 -16.73 -19.23 55.83
CA TYR A 65 -15.76 -18.14 55.76
C TYR A 65 -16.37 -16.81 56.19
N GLY A 66 -15.60 -15.98 56.88
CA GLY A 66 -16.02 -14.62 57.21
C GLY A 66 -15.03 -13.89 58.10
N LYS A 67 -15.49 -12.84 58.78
CA LYS A 67 -14.66 -12.02 59.68
C LYS A 67 -15.20 -12.09 61.10
N ALA A 68 -14.31 -12.08 62.08
CA ALA A 68 -14.67 -11.85 63.47
C ALA A 68 -15.12 -10.39 63.67
N LYS A 69 -16.13 -10.19 64.51
CA LYS A 69 -16.62 -8.87 64.92
C LYS A 69 -15.55 -8.10 65.70
N ALA A 70 -15.79 -6.81 65.94
CA ALA A 70 -14.89 -5.96 66.72
C ALA A 70 -14.66 -6.48 68.15
N ASN A 71 -15.65 -7.17 68.75
CA ASN A 71 -15.52 -7.82 70.06
C ASN A 71 -14.87 -9.22 70.01
N GLY A 72 -14.29 -9.62 68.86
CA GLY A 72 -13.60 -10.89 68.69
C GLY A 72 -14.51 -12.12 68.59
N THR A 73 -15.84 -11.98 68.52
CA THR A 73 -16.74 -13.12 68.25
C THR A 73 -16.91 -13.36 66.75
N PHE A 74 -17.13 -14.59 66.33
CA PHE A 74 -17.59 -14.90 64.98
C PHE A 74 -18.79 -15.85 65.01
N LYS A 75 -19.67 -15.71 64.01
CA LYS A 75 -20.77 -16.62 63.69
C LYS A 75 -20.79 -16.73 62.18
N LEU A 76 -20.35 -17.87 61.65
CA LEU A 76 -20.23 -18.13 60.22
C LEU A 76 -21.24 -19.19 59.84
N LYS A 77 -22.05 -18.93 58.81
CA LYS A 77 -22.99 -19.93 58.28
C LYS A 77 -22.20 -21.07 57.62
N ALA A 78 -22.60 -22.31 57.90
CA ALA A 78 -22.07 -23.46 57.18
C ALA A 78 -22.67 -23.49 55.76
N ASN A 79 -21.82 -23.68 54.76
CA ASN A 79 -22.22 -23.77 53.36
C ASN A 79 -22.76 -25.16 53.00
N ASP A 80 -22.37 -26.18 53.77
CA ASP A 80 -22.75 -27.57 53.60
C ASP A 80 -23.09 -28.21 54.96
N GLU A 81 -23.76 -29.35 54.91
CA GLU A 81 -24.04 -30.17 56.08
C GLU A 81 -22.75 -30.64 56.77
N LEU A 82 -22.79 -30.72 58.10
CA LEU A 82 -21.66 -31.17 58.89
C LEU A 82 -21.83 -32.65 59.21
N THR A 83 -20.79 -33.44 58.98
CA THR A 83 -20.82 -34.86 59.26
C THR A 83 -20.40 -35.13 60.70
N ALA A 84 -21.13 -36.02 61.39
CA ALA A 84 -20.73 -36.50 62.71
C ALA A 84 -19.28 -36.98 62.76
N ASN A 85 -18.64 -36.71 63.88
CA ASN A 85 -17.28 -37.11 64.21
C ASN A 85 -16.17 -36.54 63.32
N TRP A 86 -16.49 -35.70 62.35
CA TRP A 86 -15.49 -35.06 61.49
C TRP A 86 -14.78 -33.90 62.18
N LYS A 87 -13.48 -33.77 61.88
CA LYS A 87 -12.63 -32.66 62.34
C LYS A 87 -12.53 -31.58 61.26
N TYR A 88 -12.97 -30.37 61.57
CA TYR A 88 -12.89 -29.21 60.71
C TYR A 88 -11.77 -28.28 61.18
N ARG A 89 -10.94 -27.80 60.27
CA ARG A 89 -9.84 -26.86 60.56
C ARG A 89 -10.37 -25.44 60.53
N VAL A 90 -10.36 -24.77 61.67
CA VAL A 90 -10.66 -23.34 61.82
C VAL A 90 -9.36 -22.56 61.77
N THR A 91 -9.17 -21.73 60.75
CA THR A 91 -7.97 -20.93 60.51
C THR A 91 -8.29 -19.45 60.67
N VAL A 92 -7.48 -18.75 61.44
CA VAL A 92 -7.61 -17.30 61.70
C VAL A 92 -6.39 -16.58 61.17
N ALA A 93 -6.63 -15.62 60.27
CA ALA A 93 -5.59 -14.80 59.64
C ALA A 93 -5.90 -13.31 59.81
N LYS A 94 -4.88 -12.53 60.19
CA LYS A 94 -4.96 -11.07 60.32
C LYS A 94 -3.61 -10.47 59.93
N LYS A 95 -3.63 -9.39 59.15
CA LYS A 95 -2.42 -8.66 58.75
C LYS A 95 -1.62 -8.26 60.00
N GLY A 96 -0.32 -8.55 60.02
CA GLY A 96 0.58 -8.30 61.16
C GLY A 96 0.54 -9.36 62.28
N TYR A 97 -0.22 -10.45 62.12
CA TYR A 97 -0.28 -11.56 63.08
C TYR A 97 0.13 -12.87 62.41
N LYS A 98 0.74 -13.79 63.17
CA LYS A 98 0.94 -15.16 62.68
C LYS A 98 -0.41 -15.89 62.58
N THR A 99 -0.69 -16.44 61.41
CA THR A 99 -1.89 -17.27 61.15
C THR A 99 -1.93 -18.45 62.12
N THR A 100 -3.09 -18.71 62.70
CA THR A 100 -3.27 -19.80 63.68
C THR A 100 -4.43 -20.68 63.26
N SER A 101 -4.30 -21.99 63.43
CA SER A 101 -5.34 -22.97 63.12
C SER A 101 -5.64 -23.85 64.33
N LYS A 102 -6.91 -24.22 64.52
CA LYS A 102 -7.36 -25.27 65.46
C LYS A 102 -8.38 -26.18 64.82
N TYR A 103 -8.48 -27.40 65.31
CA TYR A 103 -9.50 -28.34 64.87
C TYR A 103 -10.72 -28.32 65.79
N VAL A 104 -11.92 -28.36 65.20
CA VAL A 104 -13.19 -28.57 65.89
C VAL A 104 -13.78 -29.89 65.43
N LYS A 105 -14.18 -30.75 66.37
CA LYS A 105 -14.88 -32.00 66.06
C LYS A 105 -16.38 -31.76 66.12
N ALA A 106 -17.11 -32.05 65.04
CA ALA A 106 -18.57 -32.06 65.08
C ALA A 106 -19.03 -33.30 65.87
N LYS A 107 -19.76 -33.11 66.96
CA LYS A 107 -20.33 -34.22 67.73
C LYS A 107 -21.59 -34.74 67.03
N ALA A 108 -21.75 -36.07 67.01
CA ALA A 108 -23.03 -36.68 66.71
C ALA A 108 -24.06 -36.22 67.74
N VAL A 109 -25.25 -35.86 67.31
CA VAL A 109 -26.38 -35.63 68.20
C VAL A 109 -27.08 -36.97 68.32
N SER A 110 -27.00 -37.62 69.49
CA SER A 110 -27.85 -38.77 69.75
C SER A 110 -29.29 -38.33 69.66
N GLN A 111 -29.98 -38.73 68.60
CA GLN A 111 -31.43 -38.74 68.59
C GLN A 111 -31.84 -39.70 69.72
N LYS A 112 -32.63 -39.21 70.69
CA LYS A 112 -33.40 -40.11 71.55
C LYS A 112 -34.34 -40.87 70.62
N THR A 113 -34.00 -42.11 70.30
CA THR A 113 -34.92 -43.06 69.71
C THR A 113 -35.98 -43.33 70.77
N ASN A 114 -37.14 -42.69 70.64
CA ASN A 114 -38.35 -43.24 71.24
C ASN A 114 -38.55 -44.61 70.60
N THR A 115 -38.36 -45.65 71.38
CA THR A 115 -38.74 -47.03 71.03
C THR A 115 -40.24 -47.03 70.74
N VAL A 116 -40.58 -47.06 69.46
CA VAL A 116 -41.95 -47.34 69.02
C VAL A 116 -42.18 -48.82 69.27
N TYR A 117 -43.01 -49.11 70.27
CA TYR A 117 -43.78 -50.35 70.37
C TYR A 117 -44.43 -50.61 69.02
N VAL A 118 -44.22 -51.79 68.43
CA VAL A 118 -44.86 -52.24 67.19
C VAL A 118 -46.27 -52.70 67.56
N PRO A 119 -47.35 -51.97 67.25
CA PRO A 119 -48.66 -52.60 67.15
C PRO A 119 -48.71 -53.27 65.77
N GLN A 120 -49.28 -54.46 65.73
CA GLN A 120 -49.62 -55.18 64.53
C GLN A 120 -50.26 -54.24 63.49
N THR A 121 -49.60 -54.05 62.34
CA THR A 121 -50.03 -53.12 61.30
C THR A 121 -51.33 -53.61 60.66
N ASP A 122 -52.30 -52.71 60.56
CA ASP A 122 -53.45 -52.87 59.68
C ASP A 122 -52.94 -53.06 58.24
N PRO A 123 -53.45 -54.02 57.46
CA PRO A 123 -53.04 -54.25 56.06
C PRO A 123 -53.00 -52.96 55.20
N ALA A 124 -53.79 -51.93 55.52
CA ALA A 124 -53.74 -50.64 54.83
C ALA A 124 -52.39 -49.90 54.99
N THR A 125 -51.74 -50.00 56.16
CA THR A 125 -50.45 -49.36 56.45
C THR A 125 -49.25 -50.04 55.76
N ASP A 126 -49.29 -51.37 55.65
CA ASP A 126 -48.24 -52.15 54.96
C ASP A 126 -48.29 -51.90 53.44
N ILE A 127 -49.50 -51.80 52.88
CA ILE A 127 -49.71 -51.43 51.47
C ILE A 127 -49.17 -50.02 51.20
N ALA A 128 -49.38 -49.05 52.10
CA ALA A 128 -48.87 -47.69 51.95
C ALA A 128 -47.33 -47.62 51.98
N LEU A 129 -46.69 -48.42 52.83
CA LEU A 129 -45.23 -48.54 52.90
C LEU A 129 -44.65 -49.18 51.63
N GLN A 130 -45.23 -50.29 51.16
CA GLN A 130 -44.83 -50.94 49.92
C GLN A 130 -45.00 -50.00 48.71
N ASN A 131 -46.10 -49.24 48.64
CA ASN A 131 -46.32 -48.25 47.60
C ASN A 131 -45.27 -47.13 47.63
N SER A 132 -44.93 -46.64 48.83
CA SER A 132 -43.88 -45.63 49.01
C SER A 132 -42.50 -46.16 48.60
N GLN A 133 -42.17 -47.40 48.93
CA GLN A 133 -40.92 -48.03 48.49
C GLN A 133 -40.86 -48.24 46.98
N LYS A 134 -41.98 -48.63 46.36
CA LYS A 134 -42.09 -48.75 44.91
C LYS A 134 -41.88 -47.39 44.23
N GLN A 135 -42.48 -46.34 44.77
CA GLN A 135 -42.34 -44.97 44.29
C GLN A 135 -40.91 -44.42 44.46
N ILE A 136 -40.25 -44.72 45.59
CA ILE A 136 -38.83 -44.39 45.81
C ILE A 136 -37.93 -45.13 44.81
N SER A 137 -38.21 -46.41 44.53
CA SER A 137 -37.45 -47.17 43.53
C SER A 137 -37.59 -46.56 42.14
N GLN A 138 -38.81 -46.20 41.73
CA GLN A 138 -39.07 -45.54 40.46
C GLN A 138 -38.36 -44.18 40.34
N LEU A 139 -38.38 -43.39 41.41
CA LEU A 139 -37.66 -42.11 41.46
C LEU A 139 -36.15 -42.30 41.38
N ASN A 140 -35.59 -43.32 42.02
CA ASN A 140 -34.16 -43.64 41.93
C ASN A 140 -33.76 -44.05 40.52
N ASP A 141 -34.59 -44.84 39.83
CA ASP A 141 -34.35 -45.22 38.43
C ASP A 141 -34.40 -44.00 37.50
N GLN A 142 -35.33 -43.07 37.74
CA GLN A 142 -35.40 -41.79 37.02
C GLN A 142 -34.16 -40.92 37.26
N VAL A 143 -33.71 -40.80 38.52
CA VAL A 143 -32.49 -40.04 38.85
C VAL A 143 -31.27 -40.64 38.18
N LYS A 144 -31.14 -41.97 38.16
CA LYS A 144 -30.05 -42.66 37.47
C LYS A 144 -30.08 -42.39 35.97
N SER A 145 -31.24 -42.54 35.33
CA SER A 145 -31.43 -42.25 33.91
C SER A 145 -31.06 -40.81 33.54
N LEU A 146 -31.51 -39.83 34.34
CA LEU A 146 -31.17 -38.42 34.14
C LEU A 146 -29.65 -38.15 34.30
N ASN A 147 -29.00 -38.82 35.26
CA ASN A 147 -27.55 -38.71 35.43
C ASN A 147 -26.77 -39.29 34.24
N ASP A 148 -27.22 -40.42 33.71
CA ASP A 148 -26.62 -41.04 32.53
C ASP A 148 -26.78 -40.12 31.30
N GLN A 149 -27.95 -39.53 31.10
CA GLN A 149 -28.20 -38.53 30.05
C GLN A 149 -27.31 -37.28 30.20
N LEU A 150 -27.21 -36.74 31.42
CA LEU A 150 -26.37 -35.57 31.70
C LEU A 150 -24.90 -35.86 31.39
N THR A 151 -24.43 -37.05 31.74
CA THR A 151 -23.04 -37.48 31.50
C THR A 151 -22.77 -37.62 30.01
N GLY A 152 -23.69 -38.25 29.26
CA GLY A 152 -23.60 -38.37 27.81
C GLY A 152 -23.60 -37.01 27.09
N LEU A 153 -24.50 -36.10 27.47
CA LEU A 153 -24.55 -34.74 26.91
C LEU A 153 -23.26 -33.96 27.18
N LYS A 154 -22.69 -34.09 28.39
CA LYS A 154 -21.46 -33.39 28.76
C LYS A 154 -20.24 -33.90 27.99
N GLY A 155 -20.12 -35.23 27.85
CA GLY A 155 -19.03 -35.86 27.09
C GLY A 155 -19.08 -35.45 25.62
N ASN A 156 -20.19 -35.76 24.95
CA ASN A 156 -20.37 -35.55 23.51
C ASN A 156 -20.19 -34.08 23.10
N ASN A 157 -20.81 -33.14 23.84
CA ASN A 157 -20.68 -31.71 23.51
C ASN A 157 -19.25 -31.20 23.73
N THR A 158 -18.56 -31.69 24.77
CA THR A 158 -17.18 -31.24 25.06
C THR A 158 -16.19 -31.78 24.05
N GLU A 159 -16.33 -33.04 23.62
CA GLU A 159 -15.46 -33.66 22.63
C GLU A 159 -15.68 -33.10 21.24
N SER A 160 -16.94 -32.90 20.85
CA SER A 160 -17.29 -32.25 19.58
C SER A 160 -16.72 -30.83 19.53
N ALA A 161 -16.91 -30.02 20.58
CA ALA A 161 -16.35 -28.67 20.64
C ALA A 161 -14.82 -28.64 20.57
N LYS A 162 -14.14 -29.59 21.22
CA LYS A 162 -12.67 -29.71 21.12
C LYS A 162 -12.21 -30.08 19.72
N SER A 163 -12.91 -31.01 19.05
CA SER A 163 -12.60 -31.38 17.67
C SER A 163 -12.75 -30.18 16.74
N THR A 164 -13.87 -29.47 16.81
CA THR A 164 -14.11 -28.27 16.00
C THR A 164 -13.06 -27.19 16.29
N ALA A 165 -12.67 -26.98 17.54
CA ALA A 165 -11.61 -26.02 17.89
C ALA A 165 -10.25 -26.43 17.30
N SER A 166 -9.91 -27.71 17.31
CA SER A 166 -8.69 -28.23 16.71
C SER A 166 -8.69 -28.05 15.19
N ASP A 167 -9.80 -28.34 14.52
CA ASP A 167 -9.94 -28.17 13.07
C ASP A 167 -9.83 -26.71 12.66
N LEU A 168 -10.47 -25.80 13.41
CA LEU A 168 -10.36 -24.37 13.20
C LEU A 168 -8.92 -23.87 13.41
N GLN A 169 -8.22 -24.40 14.42
CA GLN A 169 -6.82 -24.05 14.66
C GLN A 169 -5.92 -24.49 13.50
N SER A 170 -6.09 -25.72 13.01
CA SER A 170 -5.36 -26.20 11.82
C SER A 170 -5.64 -25.34 10.58
N ARG A 171 -6.90 -24.92 10.37
CA ARG A 171 -7.25 -24.01 9.27
C ARG A 171 -6.63 -22.63 9.43
N ILE A 172 -6.55 -22.11 10.65
CA ILE A 172 -5.88 -20.83 10.94
C ILE A 172 -4.40 -20.93 10.59
N ASP A 173 -3.75 -22.04 10.94
CA ASP A 173 -2.31 -22.20 10.69
C ASP A 173 -2.02 -22.40 9.19
N ASP A 174 -2.86 -23.13 8.44
CA ASP A 174 -2.80 -23.19 6.97
C ASP A 174 -2.92 -21.79 6.33
N LEU A 175 -3.91 -21.01 6.78
CA LEU A 175 -4.11 -19.66 6.27
C LEU A 175 -2.92 -18.75 6.55
N LYS A 176 -2.27 -18.87 7.72
CA LYS A 176 -1.04 -18.12 8.02
C LYS A 176 0.09 -18.48 7.06
N TYR A 177 0.29 -19.77 6.76
CA TYR A 177 1.31 -20.20 5.80
C TYR A 177 1.03 -19.64 4.40
N ARG A 178 -0.22 -19.71 3.93
CA ARG A 178 -0.61 -19.14 2.63
C ARG A 178 -0.42 -17.63 2.55
N ILE A 179 -0.70 -16.90 3.64
CA ILE A 179 -0.43 -15.46 3.71
C ILE A 179 1.07 -15.17 3.62
N ALA A 180 1.92 -15.96 4.30
CA ALA A 180 3.37 -15.78 4.24
C ALA A 180 3.92 -16.03 2.81
N ASP A 181 3.43 -17.07 2.14
CA ASP A 181 3.81 -17.41 0.77
C ASP A 181 3.38 -16.33 -0.24
N LEU A 182 2.13 -15.84 -0.13
CA LEU A 182 1.63 -14.74 -0.95
C LEU A 182 2.45 -13.45 -0.74
N ASN A 183 2.82 -13.14 0.51
CA ASN A 183 3.68 -11.99 0.79
C ASN A 183 5.07 -12.15 0.16
N SER A 184 5.65 -13.34 0.20
CA SER A 184 6.93 -13.63 -0.46
C SER A 184 6.83 -13.44 -1.97
N THR A 185 5.78 -13.98 -2.59
CA THR A 185 5.51 -13.81 -4.02
C THR A 185 5.31 -12.35 -4.39
N ASN A 186 4.59 -11.58 -3.58
CA ASN A 186 4.37 -10.16 -3.82
C ASN A 186 5.68 -9.36 -3.76
N ASN A 187 6.58 -9.69 -2.84
CA ASN A 187 7.89 -9.06 -2.75
C ASN A 187 8.77 -9.37 -3.99
N ASP A 188 8.77 -10.62 -4.48
CA ASP A 188 9.49 -11.00 -5.70
C ASP A 188 8.95 -10.24 -6.93
N LEU A 189 7.63 -10.13 -7.06
CA LEU A 189 7.00 -9.36 -8.14
C LEU A 189 7.35 -7.86 -8.06
N GLN A 190 7.37 -7.27 -6.87
CA GLN A 190 7.81 -5.89 -6.69
C GLN A 190 9.27 -5.69 -7.10
N ALA A 191 10.16 -6.64 -6.77
CA ALA A 191 11.55 -6.59 -7.19
C ALA A 191 11.68 -6.65 -8.72
N LYS A 192 10.95 -7.55 -9.39
CA LYS A 192 10.92 -7.64 -10.86
C LYS A 192 10.39 -6.37 -11.52
N ILE A 193 9.35 -5.75 -10.96
CA ILE A 193 8.84 -4.46 -11.45
C ILE A 193 9.92 -3.37 -11.36
N ALA A 194 10.64 -3.32 -10.23
CA ALA A 194 11.73 -2.37 -10.05
C ALA A 194 12.89 -2.61 -11.04
N GLU A 195 13.20 -3.86 -11.34
CA GLU A 195 14.21 -4.26 -12.32
C GLU A 195 13.83 -3.88 -13.76
N TYR A 196 12.56 -4.04 -14.15
CA TYR A 196 12.11 -3.74 -15.52
C TYR A 196 11.88 -2.24 -15.78
N LYS A 197 11.61 -1.44 -14.74
CA LYS A 197 11.31 -0.02 -14.90
C LYS A 197 12.39 0.78 -15.66
N PRO A 198 13.70 0.65 -15.36
CA PRO A 198 14.75 1.32 -16.12
C PRO A 198 14.78 0.96 -17.61
N ASN A 199 14.45 -0.29 -17.96
CA ASN A 199 14.43 -0.74 -19.36
C ASN A 199 13.30 -0.09 -20.15
N VAL A 200 12.12 0.06 -19.53
CA VAL A 200 11.00 0.80 -20.12
C VAL A 200 11.39 2.26 -20.34
N ASP A 201 11.97 2.91 -19.33
CA ASP A 201 12.41 4.31 -19.42
C ASP A 201 13.50 4.50 -20.49
N ALA A 202 14.42 3.54 -20.63
CA ALA A 202 15.45 3.53 -21.68
C ALA A 202 14.85 3.35 -23.08
N TYR A 203 13.86 2.46 -23.24
CA TYR A 203 13.17 2.25 -24.51
C TYR A 203 12.43 3.51 -24.96
N THR A 204 11.73 4.20 -24.05
CA THR A 204 11.09 5.49 -24.34
C THR A 204 12.09 6.57 -24.77
N LYS A 205 13.26 6.63 -24.12
CA LYS A 205 14.33 7.56 -24.54
C LYS A 205 14.84 7.23 -25.94
N TYR A 206 15.03 5.95 -26.23
CA TYR A 206 15.48 5.48 -27.55
C TYR A 206 14.50 5.86 -28.67
N THR A 207 13.20 5.63 -28.49
CA THR A 207 12.19 5.97 -29.50
C THR A 207 12.09 7.47 -29.74
N ASN A 208 12.18 8.28 -28.69
CA ASN A 208 12.24 9.73 -28.79
C ASN A 208 13.51 10.20 -29.53
N ALA A 209 14.66 9.60 -29.25
CA ALA A 209 15.91 9.90 -29.94
C ALA A 209 15.83 9.54 -31.44
N GLN A 210 15.24 8.39 -31.80
CA GLN A 210 15.02 8.03 -33.20
C GLN A 210 14.15 9.05 -33.94
N LYS A 211 13.07 9.52 -33.31
CA LYS A 211 12.22 10.57 -33.88
C LYS A 211 12.99 11.86 -34.09
N ALA A 212 13.76 12.31 -33.10
CA ALA A 212 14.58 13.51 -33.20
C ALA A 212 15.63 13.41 -34.32
N ILE A 213 16.28 12.25 -34.48
CA ILE A 213 17.25 12.02 -35.57
C ILE A 213 16.57 12.10 -36.94
N LYS A 214 15.36 11.53 -37.08
CA LYS A 214 14.60 11.60 -38.33
C LYS A 214 14.22 13.04 -38.67
N ASP A 215 13.76 13.80 -37.68
CA ASP A 215 13.38 15.21 -37.83
C ASP A 215 14.62 16.05 -38.22
N ALA A 216 15.75 15.89 -37.51
CA ALA A 216 17.01 16.57 -37.82
C ALA A 216 17.56 16.22 -39.21
N ARG A 217 17.38 14.97 -39.69
CA ARG A 217 17.78 14.56 -41.03
C ARG A 217 16.96 15.30 -42.10
N TRP A 218 15.65 15.44 -41.90
CA TRP A 218 14.80 16.22 -42.81
C TRP A 218 15.19 17.70 -42.82
N ASP A 219 15.47 18.28 -41.65
CA ASP A 219 15.98 19.65 -41.55
C ASP A 219 17.29 19.86 -42.30
N SER A 220 18.24 18.93 -42.15
CA SER A 220 19.51 18.97 -42.87
C SER A 220 19.33 18.96 -44.39
N ILE A 221 18.43 18.11 -44.91
CA ILE A 221 18.12 18.06 -46.35
C ILE A 221 17.50 19.39 -46.81
N ARG A 222 16.55 19.94 -46.05
CA ARG A 222 15.92 21.24 -46.37
C ARG A 222 16.94 22.36 -46.44
N VAL A 223 17.83 22.47 -45.45
CA VAL A 223 18.89 23.50 -45.41
C VAL A 223 19.84 23.36 -46.60
N LYS A 224 20.29 22.15 -46.93
CA LYS A 224 21.16 21.91 -48.10
C LYS A 224 20.48 22.34 -49.40
N ASN A 225 19.21 21.98 -49.58
CA ASN A 225 18.45 22.39 -50.77
C ASN A 225 18.31 23.91 -50.86
N TRP A 226 18.01 24.58 -49.74
CA TRP A 226 17.91 26.03 -49.69
C TRP A 226 19.25 26.73 -50.03
N LEU A 227 20.37 26.23 -49.51
CA LEU A 227 21.70 26.77 -49.84
C LEU A 227 22.02 26.64 -51.33
N ASN A 228 21.74 25.49 -51.94
CA ASN A 228 21.92 25.29 -53.38
C ASN A 228 21.06 26.28 -54.20
N ILE A 229 19.79 26.44 -53.85
CA ILE A 229 18.90 27.42 -54.51
C ILE A 229 19.45 28.84 -54.37
N LYS A 230 19.95 29.21 -53.18
CA LYS A 230 20.52 30.53 -52.93
C LYS A 230 21.76 30.79 -53.79
N GLU A 231 22.64 29.80 -53.93
CA GLU A 231 23.81 29.88 -54.79
C GLU A 231 23.41 30.06 -56.26
N GLN A 232 22.47 29.25 -56.74
CA GLN A 232 21.93 29.37 -58.10
C GLN A 232 21.33 30.76 -58.33
N LEU A 233 20.57 31.30 -57.38
CA LEU A 233 20.03 32.66 -57.46
C LEU A 233 21.13 33.73 -57.59
N GLY A 234 22.24 33.55 -56.88
CA GLY A 234 23.44 34.39 -57.03
C GLY A 234 23.99 34.37 -58.45
N THR A 235 24.13 33.18 -59.06
CA THR A 235 24.61 33.05 -60.44
C THR A 235 23.66 33.69 -61.46
N VAL A 236 22.35 33.55 -61.27
CA VAL A 236 21.34 34.18 -62.13
C VAL A 236 21.43 35.70 -62.04
N LYS A 237 21.63 36.25 -60.83
CA LYS A 237 21.79 37.70 -60.64
C LYS A 237 23.05 38.24 -61.34
N THR A 238 24.16 37.52 -61.24
CA THR A 238 25.40 37.87 -61.97
C THR A 238 25.18 37.84 -63.47
N ARG A 239 24.54 36.80 -64.00
CA ARG A 239 24.19 36.71 -65.43
C ARG A 239 23.30 37.87 -65.85
N ALA A 240 22.23 38.17 -65.10
CA ALA A 240 21.33 39.29 -65.40
C ALA A 240 22.08 40.62 -65.50
N THR A 241 23.07 40.84 -64.63
CA THR A 241 23.93 42.04 -64.66
C THR A 241 24.79 42.06 -65.94
N ALA A 242 25.39 40.93 -66.32
CA ALA A 242 26.15 40.82 -67.56
C ALA A 242 25.28 41.06 -68.81
N TRP A 243 24.07 40.50 -68.86
CA TRP A 243 23.09 40.75 -69.93
C TRP A 243 22.70 42.23 -70.01
N ALA A 244 22.49 42.90 -68.88
CA ALA A 244 22.22 44.34 -68.86
C ALA A 244 23.39 45.16 -69.43
N GLN A 245 24.63 44.78 -69.15
CA GLN A 245 25.80 45.46 -69.69
C GLN A 245 25.98 45.22 -71.20
N LEU A 246 25.75 43.99 -71.67
CA LEU A 246 25.71 43.70 -73.11
C LEU A 246 24.65 44.53 -73.84
N ALA A 247 23.46 44.68 -73.25
CA ALA A 247 22.40 45.52 -73.82
C ALA A 247 22.82 47.00 -73.93
N GLN A 248 23.60 47.53 -72.99
CA GLN A 248 24.15 48.90 -73.08
C GLN A 248 25.22 49.00 -74.17
N ASN A 249 26.11 48.01 -74.27
CA ASN A 249 27.12 47.96 -75.33
C ASN A 249 26.49 47.91 -76.73
N LEU A 250 25.41 47.13 -76.90
CA LEU A 250 24.62 47.08 -78.14
C LEU A 250 24.01 48.43 -78.51
N LYS A 251 23.49 49.20 -77.53
CA LYS A 251 23.03 50.57 -77.76
C LYS A 251 24.17 51.47 -78.24
N GLY A 252 25.36 51.34 -77.65
CA GLY A 252 26.56 52.04 -78.09
C GLY A 252 26.95 51.70 -79.53
N TYR A 253 26.93 50.41 -79.90
CA TYR A 253 27.21 49.96 -81.27
C TYR A 253 26.25 50.56 -82.29
N ASN A 254 24.94 50.56 -82.02
CA ASN A 254 23.95 51.14 -82.94
C ASN A 254 24.19 52.63 -83.18
N LYS A 255 24.69 53.37 -82.18
CA LYS A 255 25.08 54.77 -82.33
C LYS A 255 26.30 54.92 -83.25
N ILE A 256 27.31 54.08 -83.08
CA ILE A 256 28.50 54.06 -83.94
C ILE A 256 28.11 53.73 -85.39
N LYS A 257 27.25 52.72 -85.59
CA LYS A 257 26.76 52.35 -86.92
C LYS A 257 26.03 53.51 -87.60
N LYS A 258 25.12 54.18 -86.89
CA LYS A 258 24.41 55.36 -87.42
C LYS A 258 25.38 56.47 -87.86
N ASN A 259 26.40 56.74 -87.04
CA ASN A 259 27.43 57.73 -87.40
C ASN A 259 28.21 57.29 -88.64
N HIS A 260 28.59 56.01 -88.73
CA HIS A 260 29.27 55.46 -89.90
C HIS A 260 28.43 55.58 -91.17
N ASP A 261 27.14 55.24 -91.11
CA ASP A 261 26.21 55.38 -92.23
C ASP A 261 26.09 56.85 -92.67
N GLN A 262 26.08 57.80 -91.72
CA GLN A 262 26.13 59.24 -92.01
C GLN A 262 27.43 59.63 -92.72
N TYR A 263 28.59 59.17 -92.22
CA TYR A 263 29.88 59.43 -92.86
C TYR A 263 29.96 58.87 -94.29
N ILE A 264 29.46 57.65 -94.53
CA ILE A 264 29.40 57.06 -95.88
C ILE A 264 28.54 57.92 -96.81
N ASN A 265 27.36 58.36 -96.34
CA ASN A 265 26.48 59.20 -97.16
C ASN A 265 27.15 60.52 -97.51
N THR A 266 27.77 61.20 -96.54
CA THR A 266 28.52 62.43 -96.77
C THR A 266 29.66 62.22 -97.77
N TYR A 267 30.42 61.13 -97.61
CA TYR A 267 31.50 60.79 -98.55
C TYR A 267 30.98 60.59 -99.97
N ASN A 268 29.89 59.84 -100.16
CA ASN A 268 29.30 59.61 -101.48
C ASN A 268 28.81 60.93 -102.10
N THR A 269 28.15 61.79 -101.34
CA THR A 269 27.74 63.13 -101.82
C THR A 269 28.94 63.97 -102.25
N MET A 270 30.02 63.98 -101.47
CA MET A 270 31.25 64.70 -101.84
C MET A 270 31.89 64.11 -103.10
N LYS A 271 31.92 62.78 -103.22
CA LYS A 271 32.43 62.09 -104.41
C LYS A 271 31.66 62.46 -105.67
N ASP A 272 30.33 62.47 -105.60
CA ASP A 272 29.46 62.86 -106.72
C ASP A 272 29.66 64.34 -107.08
N GLN A 273 29.82 65.20 -106.08
CA GLN A 273 30.12 66.62 -106.28
C GLN A 273 31.49 66.83 -106.95
N VAL A 274 32.52 66.07 -106.56
CA VAL A 274 33.83 66.09 -107.22
C VAL A 274 33.71 65.65 -108.68
N ALA A 275 32.96 64.58 -108.96
CA ALA A 275 32.72 64.12 -110.33
C ALA A 275 31.99 65.19 -111.17
N SER A 276 30.97 65.83 -110.61
CA SER A 276 30.26 66.94 -111.26
C SER A 276 31.17 68.14 -111.52
N ASN A 277 31.96 68.56 -110.53
CA ASN A 277 32.93 69.64 -110.68
C ASN A 277 33.99 69.30 -111.74
N SER A 278 34.48 68.06 -111.78
CA SER A 278 35.42 67.60 -112.80
C SER A 278 34.82 67.70 -114.21
N ALA A 279 33.55 67.33 -114.39
CA ALA A 279 32.86 67.47 -115.68
C ALA A 279 32.69 68.94 -116.08
N ASN A 280 32.36 69.81 -115.13
CA ASN A 280 32.26 71.25 -115.35
C ASN A 280 33.62 71.85 -115.76
N ILE A 281 34.71 71.46 -115.10
CA ILE A 281 36.07 71.87 -115.47
C ILE A 281 36.37 71.45 -116.92
N THR A 282 36.09 70.21 -117.31
CA THR A 282 36.28 69.75 -118.70
C THR A 282 35.49 70.61 -119.70
N ASN A 283 34.23 70.93 -119.40
CA ASN A 283 33.41 71.80 -120.25
C ASN A 283 33.99 73.22 -120.37
N LEU A 284 34.42 73.82 -119.26
CA LEU A 284 35.06 75.14 -119.26
C LEU A 284 36.38 75.14 -120.05
N THR A 285 37.19 74.09 -119.92
CA THR A 285 38.43 73.92 -120.70
C THR A 285 38.14 73.81 -122.20
N ASN A 286 37.09 73.08 -122.58
CA ASN A 286 36.66 72.98 -123.98
C ASN A 286 36.19 74.35 -124.51
N GLN A 287 35.41 75.10 -123.71
CA GLN A 287 35.01 76.46 -124.05
C GLN A 287 36.21 77.39 -124.21
N GLN A 288 37.18 77.32 -123.30
CA GLN A 288 38.43 78.10 -123.37
C GLN A 288 39.23 77.77 -124.64
N THR A 289 39.35 76.49 -124.99
CA THR A 289 40.02 76.04 -126.23
C THR A 289 39.33 76.63 -127.46
N ASN A 290 37.99 76.56 -127.52
CA ASN A 290 37.22 77.13 -128.63
C ASN A 290 37.40 78.64 -128.75
N LEU A 291 37.31 79.39 -127.64
CA LEU A 291 37.55 80.84 -127.63
C LEU A 291 38.98 81.18 -128.05
N SER A 292 39.97 80.39 -127.61
CA SER A 292 41.38 80.58 -128.02
C SER A 292 41.56 80.36 -129.52
N ASN A 293 40.91 79.35 -130.09
CA ASN A 293 40.92 79.09 -131.53
C ASN A 293 40.23 80.22 -132.32
N GLN A 294 39.10 80.74 -131.83
CA GLN A 294 38.41 81.89 -132.43
C GLN A 294 39.31 83.14 -132.42
N LEU A 295 39.97 83.43 -131.31
CA LEU A 295 40.91 84.55 -131.19
C LEU A 295 42.08 84.42 -132.19
N ALA A 296 42.65 83.21 -132.32
CA ALA A 296 43.72 82.95 -133.29
C ALA A 296 43.26 83.17 -134.73
N ALA A 297 42.04 82.77 -135.08
CA ALA A 297 41.45 83.00 -136.41
C ALA A 297 41.27 84.51 -136.69
N ILE A 298 40.74 85.27 -135.73
CA ILE A 298 40.58 86.73 -135.86
C ILE A 298 41.95 87.42 -136.04
N ASN A 299 42.95 87.05 -135.25
CA ASN A 299 44.30 87.61 -135.39
C ASN A 299 44.91 87.36 -136.77
N LYS A 300 44.63 86.18 -137.36
CA LYS A 300 45.03 85.83 -138.72
C LYS A 300 44.33 86.70 -139.78
N GLU A 301 43.05 87.00 -139.61
CA GLU A 301 42.30 87.89 -140.52
C GLU A 301 42.75 89.36 -140.43
N LEU A 302 43.18 89.81 -139.26
CA LEU A 302 43.63 91.19 -139.02
C LEU A 302 45.08 91.47 -139.45
N GLY A 303 45.82 90.47 -139.96
CA GLY A 303 47.22 90.63 -140.38
C GLY A 303 48.20 90.90 -139.24
N VAL A 304 47.79 90.67 -137.99
CA VAL A 304 48.61 90.85 -136.80
C VAL A 304 49.30 89.51 -136.51
N SER A 305 50.49 89.31 -137.07
CA SER A 305 51.30 88.15 -136.70
C SER A 305 52.12 88.47 -135.45
N ASN A 306 51.88 87.70 -134.39
CA ASN A 306 52.86 87.34 -133.36
C ASN A 306 52.86 85.82 -133.25
#